data_AF-A0A2N5FXK0-F1
#
_entry.id   AF-A0A2N5FXK0-F1
#
_cell.length_a   1.000
_cell.length_b   1.000
_cell.length_c   1.000
_cell.angle_alpha   90.00
_cell.angle_beta   90.00
_cell.angle_gamma   90.00
#
_symmetry.space_group_name_H-M   'P 1'
#
loop_
_entity.id
_entity.type
_entity.pdbx_description
1 polymer ?
#
loop_
_entity_poly.entity_id
_entity_poly.type
_entity_poly.pdbx_seq_one_letter_code
_entity_poly.pdbx_strand_id
1 'polypeptide(L)'
;MYFHDPYSHRFIVGHRHSVRYPYPHHAARQKSFSKEEAAAIALLLGIDFTKSRFDLNEFWLGVNTELEHGKISSQTNVTGDDPLITGKIALAHLNEFPDYYKRLKVLEKEAKAYWNK
;
A
#
# COMPACT_ATOMS: atom_id res chain seq x y z
N MET A 1 -34.17 21.92 7.76
CA MET A 1 -32.90 21.37 8.28
C MET A 1 -32.07 20.95 7.08
N TYR A 2 -31.03 21.72 6.75
CA TYR A 2 -30.14 21.44 5.62
C TYR A 2 -28.84 20.87 6.18
N PHE A 3 -28.49 19.65 5.80
CA PHE A 3 -27.16 19.09 6.04
C PHE A 3 -26.23 19.53 4.90
N HIS A 4 -25.17 20.25 5.26
CA HIS A 4 -24.07 20.53 4.35
C HIS A 4 -23.19 19.29 4.21
N ASP A 5 -23.07 18.78 2.99
CA ASP A 5 -22.05 17.83 2.57
C ASP A 5 -20.79 18.61 2.13
N PRO A 6 -19.65 18.50 2.83
CA PRO A 6 -18.45 19.27 2.51
C PRO A 6 -17.60 18.70 1.36
N TYR A 7 -18.00 17.63 0.68
CA TYR A 7 -17.14 16.98 -0.33
C TYR A 7 -17.63 17.00 -1.78
N SER A 8 -18.69 17.76 -2.08
CA SER A 8 -19.06 18.04 -3.47
C SER A 8 -18.21 19.18 -4.03
N HIS A 9 -17.09 18.87 -4.70
CA HIS A 9 -16.54 19.76 -5.73
C HIS A 9 -16.22 18.99 -7.01
N ARG A 10 -17.13 19.15 -7.98
CA ARG A 10 -16.83 19.01 -9.41
C ARG A 10 -15.66 19.92 -9.76
N PHE A 11 -14.67 19.40 -10.47
CA PHE A 11 -13.78 20.22 -11.28
C PHE A 11 -13.70 19.71 -12.73
N ILE A 12 -13.97 20.65 -13.62
CA ILE A 12 -13.91 20.60 -15.08
C ILE A 12 -12.45 20.80 -15.51
N VAL A 13 -12.02 19.98 -16.49
CA VAL A 13 -11.00 20.18 -17.54
C VAL A 13 -9.66 20.84 -17.17
N GLY A 14 -8.61 20.03 -17.32
CA GLY A 14 -7.41 20.39 -18.07
C GLY A 14 -6.39 21.29 -17.37
N HIS A 15 -5.31 20.69 -16.87
CA HIS A 15 -3.92 21.08 -17.12
C HIS A 15 -3.01 20.06 -16.41
N ARG A 16 -1.95 19.62 -17.09
CA ARG A 16 -0.91 18.74 -16.52
C ARG A 16 -0.18 19.49 -15.40
N HIS A 17 -0.65 19.36 -14.18
CA HIS A 17 0.12 19.73 -12.99
C HIS A 17 0.60 18.44 -12.34
N SER A 18 1.91 18.25 -12.35
CA SER A 18 2.61 17.29 -11.51
C SER A 18 2.21 17.53 -10.06
N VAL A 19 1.33 16.68 -9.53
CA VAL A 19 1.00 16.66 -8.11
C VAL A 19 2.28 16.26 -7.38
N ARG A 20 2.95 17.23 -6.75
CA ARG A 20 4.01 16.93 -5.78
C ARG A 20 3.32 16.34 -4.55
N TYR A 21 3.41 15.03 -4.40
CA TYR A 21 2.95 14.33 -3.21
C TYR A 21 3.79 14.78 -2.00
N PRO A 22 3.19 14.88 -0.80
CA PRO A 22 3.85 15.39 0.40
C PRO A 22 4.87 14.40 1.01
N TYR A 23 5.23 13.32 0.29
CA TYR A 23 6.26 12.40 0.76
C TYR A 23 7.64 12.98 0.46
N PRO A 24 8.48 13.21 1.48
CA PRO A 24 9.87 13.56 1.24
C PRO A 24 10.49 12.48 0.35
N HIS A 25 11.24 12.88 -0.68
CA HIS A 25 12.15 11.96 -1.35
C HIS A 25 13.20 11.52 -0.32
N HIS A 26 12.90 10.46 0.44
CA HIS A 26 13.72 10.01 1.54
C HIS A 26 14.93 9.24 1.00
N ALA A 27 16.13 9.78 1.24
CA ALA A 27 17.38 9.06 1.06
C ALA A 27 17.45 7.83 1.99
N ALA A 28 16.82 7.89 3.16
CA ALA A 28 16.75 6.79 4.13
C ALA A 28 15.82 5.65 3.67
N ARG A 29 16.10 4.44 4.15
CA ARG A 29 15.28 3.24 3.96
C ARG A 29 14.00 3.33 4.80
N GLN A 30 12.86 3.04 4.18
CA GLN A 30 11.60 2.89 4.91
C GLN A 30 11.63 1.59 5.72
N LYS A 31 11.35 1.69 7.02
CA LYS A 31 11.35 0.52 7.92
C LYS A 31 10.00 -0.17 7.99
N SER A 32 8.93 0.62 7.96
CA SER A 32 7.55 0.17 8.09
C SER A 32 6.61 1.33 7.75
N PHE A 33 5.37 1.03 7.38
CA PHE A 33 4.28 1.99 7.35
C PHE A 33 3.37 1.84 8.59
N SER A 34 2.97 2.95 9.18
CA SER A 34 1.89 2.97 10.17
C SER A 34 0.54 2.65 9.52
N LYS A 35 -0.50 2.38 10.32
CA LYS A 35 -1.85 2.16 9.76
C LYS A 35 -2.42 3.41 9.12
N GLU A 36 -2.08 4.58 9.65
CA GLU A 36 -2.47 5.89 9.10
C GLU A 36 -1.78 6.15 7.77
N GLU A 37 -0.49 5.81 7.64
CA GLU A 37 0.24 5.88 6.38
C GLU A 37 -0.34 4.91 5.35
N ALA A 38 -0.66 3.67 5.74
CA ALA A 38 -1.34 2.71 4.87
C ALA A 38 -2.73 3.20 4.43
N ALA A 39 -3.49 3.84 5.32
CA ALA A 39 -4.77 4.44 4.97
C ALA A 39 -4.61 5.60 3.98
N ALA A 40 -3.58 6.43 4.14
CA ALA A 40 -3.26 7.50 3.19
C ALA A 40 -2.86 6.95 1.82
N ILE A 41 -2.03 5.90 1.77
CA ILE A 41 -1.67 5.20 0.52
C ILE A 41 -2.93 4.63 -0.13
N ALA A 42 -3.78 3.94 0.63
CA ALA A 42 -5.03 3.36 0.12
C ALA A 42 -5.96 4.42 -0.48
N LEU A 43 -6.09 5.57 0.20
CA LEU A 43 -6.86 6.72 -0.29
C LEU A 43 -6.30 7.25 -1.62
N LEU A 44 -4.98 7.40 -1.73
CA LEU A 44 -4.32 7.87 -2.96
C LEU A 44 -4.43 6.87 -4.11
N LEU A 45 -4.54 5.58 -3.81
CA LEU A 45 -4.80 4.52 -4.79
C LEU A 45 -6.30 4.36 -5.13
N GLY A 46 -7.19 5.10 -4.47
CA GLY A 46 -8.63 5.03 -4.72
C GLY A 46 -9.28 3.75 -4.19
N ILE A 47 -8.70 3.11 -3.17
CA ILE A 47 -9.28 1.92 -2.54
C ILE A 47 -10.49 2.33 -1.70
N ASP A 48 -11.66 1.79 -2.04
CA ASP A 48 -12.89 1.94 -1.28
C ASP A 48 -13.12 0.68 -0.43
N PHE A 49 -12.80 0.76 0.86
CA PHE A 49 -12.94 -0.38 1.78
C PHE A 49 -14.39 -0.84 2.01
N THR A 50 -15.39 -0.04 1.61
CA THR A 50 -16.80 -0.45 1.67
C THR A 50 -17.19 -1.34 0.49
N LYS A 51 -16.39 -1.36 -0.58
CA LYS A 51 -16.60 -2.13 -1.80
C LYS A 51 -15.55 -3.22 -2.03
N SER A 52 -14.39 -3.12 -1.39
CA SER A 52 -13.34 -4.14 -1.46
C SER A 52 -13.74 -5.41 -0.69
N ARG A 53 -13.09 -6.51 -1.04
CA ARG A 53 -13.26 -7.80 -0.34
C ARG A 53 -12.30 -7.97 0.85
N PHE A 54 -11.38 -7.02 1.02
CA PHE A 54 -10.37 -6.96 2.07
C PHE A 54 -10.52 -5.67 2.88
N ASP A 55 -9.91 -5.60 4.06
CA ASP A 55 -9.96 -4.44 4.95
C ASP A 55 -8.62 -3.67 5.00
N LEU A 56 -8.59 -2.56 5.75
CA LEU A 56 -7.38 -1.78 5.95
C LEU A 56 -6.27 -2.59 6.62
N ASN A 57 -6.58 -3.61 7.43
CA ASN A 57 -5.56 -4.42 8.09
C ASN A 57 -4.83 -5.30 7.08
N GLU A 58 -5.53 -5.94 6.16
CA GLU A 58 -4.91 -6.69 5.05
C GLU A 58 -4.04 -5.79 4.18
N PHE A 59 -4.54 -4.60 3.83
CA PHE A 59 -3.74 -3.65 3.05
C PHE A 59 -2.50 -3.17 3.81
N TRP A 60 -2.63 -2.87 5.10
CA TRP A 60 -1.53 -2.47 5.96
C TRP A 60 -0.47 -3.57 6.12
N LEU A 61 -0.90 -4.83 6.28
CA LEU A 61 -0.01 -5.99 6.25
C LEU A 61 0.72 -6.07 4.91
N GLY A 62 0.00 -5.83 3.81
CA GLY A 62 0.54 -5.85 2.47
C GLY A 62 1.63 -4.83 2.24
N VAL A 63 1.33 -3.54 2.42
CA VAL A 63 2.33 -2.48 2.15
C VAL A 63 3.59 -2.61 3.00
N ASN A 64 3.51 -3.23 4.18
CA ASN A 64 4.69 -3.52 5.00
C ASN A 64 5.46 -4.76 4.52
N THR A 65 4.76 -5.78 4.02
CA THR A 65 5.40 -6.98 3.42
C THR A 65 6.11 -6.59 2.12
N GLU A 66 5.47 -5.79 1.27
CA GLU A 66 6.01 -5.39 -0.03
C GLU A 66 7.21 -4.43 0.05
N LEU A 67 7.59 -3.94 1.24
CA LEU A 67 8.88 -3.27 1.43
C LEU A 67 10.06 -4.20 1.09
N GLU A 68 9.88 -5.52 1.07
CA GLU A 68 10.86 -6.48 0.57
C GLU A 68 11.28 -6.22 -0.89
N HIS A 69 10.38 -5.65 -1.70
CA HIS A 69 10.67 -5.21 -3.06
C HIS A 69 11.28 -3.80 -3.15
N GLY A 70 11.56 -3.17 -2.01
CA GLY A 70 12.21 -1.87 -1.89
C GLY A 70 13.69 -1.96 -1.53
N LYS A 71 14.19 -0.97 -0.81
CA LYS A 71 15.59 -0.86 -0.38
C LYS A 71 15.98 -1.93 0.67
N ILE A 72 15.04 -2.73 1.16
CA ILE A 72 15.32 -3.90 2.00
C ILE A 72 16.20 -4.90 1.25
N SER A 73 15.90 -5.15 -0.02
CA SER A 73 16.64 -6.07 -0.89
C SER A 73 17.21 -5.30 -2.08
N SER A 74 18.41 -4.75 -1.94
CA SER A 74 19.03 -3.89 -2.97
C SER A 74 19.18 -4.59 -4.33
N GLN A 75 19.38 -5.91 -4.35
CA GLN A 75 19.53 -6.69 -5.57
C GLN A 75 18.21 -6.83 -6.36
N THR A 76 17.07 -6.79 -5.67
CA THR A 76 15.73 -6.95 -6.26
C THR A 76 14.86 -5.72 -6.04
N ASN A 77 15.47 -4.56 -5.77
CA ASN A 77 14.77 -3.32 -5.48
C ASN A 77 14.13 -2.76 -6.75
N VAL A 78 12.80 -2.73 -6.77
CA VAL A 78 11.99 -2.21 -7.88
C VAL A 78 11.09 -1.06 -7.45
N THR A 79 10.87 -0.86 -6.15
CA THR A 79 9.99 0.20 -5.64
C THR A 79 10.73 1.44 -5.16
N GLY A 80 12.00 1.30 -4.76
CA GLY A 80 12.75 2.39 -4.13
C GLY A 80 12.18 2.85 -2.78
N ASP A 81 11.37 2.00 -2.12
CA ASP A 81 10.50 2.33 -0.98
C ASP A 81 9.42 3.38 -1.30
N ASP A 82 9.09 3.61 -2.58
CA ASP A 82 8.01 4.53 -2.95
C ASP A 82 6.66 3.99 -2.42
N PRO A 83 5.92 4.76 -1.60
CA PRO A 83 4.70 4.28 -0.97
C PRO A 83 3.61 3.88 -1.97
N LEU A 84 3.50 4.57 -3.11
CA LEU A 84 2.46 4.29 -4.11
C LEU A 84 2.81 3.09 -4.97
N ILE A 85 4.09 2.92 -5.34
CA ILE A 85 4.54 1.72 -6.06
C ILE A 85 4.38 0.50 -5.14
N THR A 86 4.84 0.59 -3.89
CA THR A 86 4.69 -0.48 -2.88
C THR A 86 3.22 -0.82 -2.64
N GLY A 87 2.36 0.20 -2.50
CA GLY A 87 0.91 0.02 -2.35
C GLY A 87 0.22 -0.64 -3.55
N LYS A 88 0.70 -0.40 -4.77
CA LYS A 88 0.15 -1.05 -5.98
C LYS A 88 0.46 -2.55 -6.01
N ILE A 89 1.64 -2.96 -5.56
CA ILE A 89 1.98 -4.38 -5.44
C ILE A 89 1.05 -5.03 -4.41
N ALA A 90 0.87 -4.37 -3.26
CA ALA A 90 -0.02 -4.87 -2.22
C ALA A 90 -1.48 -5.01 -2.70
N LEU A 91 -1.96 -4.01 -3.44
CA LEU A 91 -3.29 -4.03 -4.04
C LEU A 91 -3.45 -5.13 -5.09
N ALA A 92 -2.43 -5.39 -5.91
CA ALA A 92 -2.47 -6.44 -6.93
C ALA A 92 -2.73 -7.82 -6.29
N HIS A 93 -2.00 -8.16 -5.23
CA HIS A 93 -2.17 -9.42 -4.51
C HIS A 93 -3.51 -9.54 -3.79
N LEU A 94 -3.98 -8.47 -3.16
CA LEU A 94 -5.29 -8.47 -2.50
C LEU A 94 -6.48 -8.55 -3.49
N ASN A 95 -6.26 -8.19 -4.75
CA ASN A 95 -7.23 -8.43 -5.82
C ASN A 95 -7.26 -9.88 -6.30
N GLU A 96 -6.19 -10.66 -6.11
CA GLU A 96 -6.19 -12.10 -6.38
C GLU A 96 -7.05 -12.84 -5.35
N PHE A 97 -6.83 -12.55 -4.06
CA PHE A 97 -7.69 -13.02 -2.96
C PHE A 97 -7.56 -12.15 -1.70
N PRO A 98 -8.66 -11.95 -0.95
CA PRO A 98 -8.74 -10.91 0.07
C PRO A 98 -7.94 -11.16 1.36
N ASP A 99 -7.47 -12.38 1.61
CA ASP A 99 -6.69 -12.77 2.79
C ASP A 99 -5.23 -13.13 2.44
N TYR A 100 -4.72 -12.57 1.33
CA TYR A 100 -3.41 -12.89 0.76
C TYR A 100 -2.27 -12.86 1.78
N TYR A 101 -2.14 -11.77 2.53
CA TYR A 101 -1.01 -11.58 3.44
C TYR A 101 -1.08 -12.46 4.69
N LYS A 102 -2.29 -12.81 5.14
CA LYS A 102 -2.45 -13.83 6.18
C LYS A 102 -1.94 -15.19 5.72
N ARG A 103 -2.27 -15.61 4.49
CA ARG A 103 -1.81 -16.88 3.91
C ARG A 103 -0.31 -16.88 3.65
N LEU A 104 0.20 -15.81 3.06
CA LEU A 104 1.63 -15.65 2.77
C LEU A 104 2.46 -15.78 4.06
N LYS A 105 2.03 -15.13 5.15
CA LYS A 105 2.71 -15.22 6.44
C LYS A 105 2.82 -16.66 6.98
N VAL A 106 1.81 -17.50 6.75
CA VAL A 106 1.86 -18.92 7.12
C VAL A 106 2.86 -19.67 6.24
N LEU A 107 2.75 -19.50 4.92
CA LEU A 107 3.64 -20.13 3.94
C LEU A 107 5.12 -19.79 4.19
N GLU A 108 5.43 -18.52 4.41
CA GLU A 108 6.81 -18.10 4.69
C GLU A 108 7.35 -18.67 6.00
N LYS A 109 6.51 -18.75 7.04
CA LYS A 109 6.92 -19.34 8.32
C LYS A 109 7.25 -20.82 8.14
N GLU A 110 6.43 -21.55 7.40
CA GLU A 110 6.66 -22.96 7.08
C GLU A 110 7.94 -23.14 6.25
N ALA A 111 8.13 -22.31 5.21
CA ALA A 111 9.33 -22.33 4.38
C ALA A 111 10.60 -22.03 5.20
N LYS A 112 10.58 -20.97 6.05
CA LYS A 112 11.69 -20.63 6.94
C LYS A 112 12.02 -21.79 7.89
N ALA A 113 11.01 -22.45 8.46
CA ALA A 113 11.21 -23.60 9.34
C ALA A 113 11.76 -24.84 8.61
N TYR A 114 11.44 -25.00 7.32
CA TYR A 114 11.96 -26.10 6.49
C TYR A 114 13.43 -25.88 6.09
N TRP A 115 13.76 -24.69 5.58
CA TRP A 115 15.09 -24.37 5.02
C TRP A 115 16.14 -23.91 6.04
N ASN A 116 15.74 -23.56 7.28
CA ASN A 116 16.69 -23.25 8.36
C ASN A 116 17.11 -24.49 9.18
N LYS A 117 16.87 -25.69 8.66
CA LYS A 117 17.40 -26.94 9.21
C LYS A 117 18.77 -27.22 8.63
#